data_AF-A0A3L8C6S1-F1
#
_entry.id   AF-A0A3L8C6S1-F1
#
_cell.length_a   1.000
_cell.length_b   1.000
_cell.length_c   1.000
_cell.angle_alpha   90.00
_cell.angle_beta   90.00
_cell.angle_gamma   90.00
#
_symmetry.space_group_name_H-M   'P 1'
#
loop_
_entity.id
_entity.type
_entity.pdbx_description
1 polymer ?
#
loop_
_entity_poly.entity_id
_entity_poly.type
_entity_poly.pdbx_seq_one_letter_code
_entity_poly.pdbx_strand_id
1 'polypeptide(L)'
;MEDLQPNDFYAVRPELVLTAARCFGVRASILDGGARSLYNKAVALNSGKAEGRWGRHQCAVIKQFCQYTVATGSDACLPWQELVEDEMNYDGKEGIAARTGNRPLATVQRVRVKQDALQHIMEERSVDLHWLADQSGLPLRFLQAIHQGEWLDVATSTAEVISAALDAAPEHLFDYPPTEARPQATSSPSPQLVTAAGDARETRPLLNFRFKMIFIFLVAVLLCGGFWGWLISSRYQQDDLASSVWHMSVELIHKNIPLSEEDLTMWRNGGYLELRSNGAIGFNWVDPNALVELPYPESNWSFNDNTLTIKLSDVIYPFYLDEVSEQLVTLNSTKSFEMTLQRISN
;
A
#
# COMPACT_ATOMS: atom_id res chain seq x y z
N MET A 1 12.55 7.97 -23.45
CA MET A 1 11.23 7.91 -22.81
C MET A 1 10.24 8.55 -23.76
N GLU A 2 9.36 7.77 -24.39
CA GLU A 2 8.19 8.32 -25.09
C GLU A 2 7.35 9.10 -24.08
N ASP A 3 7.00 10.35 -24.41
CA ASP A 3 6.14 11.19 -23.58
C ASP A 3 4.74 10.58 -23.53
N LEU A 4 4.47 9.83 -22.45
CA LEU A 4 3.17 9.24 -22.13
C LEU A 4 2.12 10.35 -22.06
N GLN A 5 1.17 10.36 -23.00
CA GLN A 5 0.16 11.40 -23.07
C GLN A 5 -0.93 11.16 -22.00
N PRO A 6 -1.24 12.14 -21.15
CA PRO A 6 -2.19 11.99 -20.05
C PRO A 6 -3.63 11.67 -20.50
N ASN A 7 -3.93 11.83 -21.80
CA ASN A 7 -5.25 11.59 -22.39
C ASN A 7 -5.41 10.23 -23.05
N ASP A 8 -4.36 9.40 -23.08
CA ASP A 8 -4.44 8.09 -23.71
C ASP A 8 -5.12 7.06 -22.79
N PHE A 9 -5.78 6.10 -23.43
CA PHE A 9 -6.33 4.94 -22.76
C PHE A 9 -5.30 3.81 -22.83
N TYR A 10 -5.09 3.15 -21.71
CA TYR A 10 -4.12 2.06 -21.58
C TYR A 10 -4.82 0.70 -21.56
N ALA A 11 -4.14 -0.32 -22.05
CA ALA A 11 -4.53 -1.72 -21.93
C ALA A 11 -4.17 -2.20 -20.53
N VAL A 12 -5.15 -2.26 -19.63
CA VAL A 12 -4.95 -2.67 -18.23
C VAL A 12 -5.14 -4.18 -18.09
N ARG A 13 -4.16 -4.86 -17.49
CA ARG A 13 -4.20 -6.30 -17.22
C ARG A 13 -5.10 -6.59 -16.02
N PRO A 14 -6.25 -7.27 -16.20
CA PRO A 14 -7.18 -7.52 -15.10
C PRO A 14 -6.52 -8.34 -13.98
N GLU A 15 -5.66 -9.29 -14.32
CA GLU A 15 -4.93 -10.11 -13.35
C GLU A 15 -3.97 -9.28 -12.49
N LEU A 16 -3.26 -8.29 -13.06
CA LEU A 16 -2.33 -7.45 -12.28
C LEU A 16 -3.08 -6.51 -11.34
N VAL A 17 -4.25 -6.00 -11.74
CA VAL A 17 -5.13 -5.23 -10.85
C VAL A 17 -5.58 -6.08 -9.66
N LEU A 18 -6.00 -7.32 -9.90
CA LEU A 18 -6.48 -8.21 -8.84
C LEU A 18 -5.33 -8.68 -7.94
N THR A 19 -4.16 -8.94 -8.50
CA THR A 19 -2.94 -9.24 -7.73
C THR A 19 -2.56 -8.04 -6.87
N ALA A 20 -2.52 -6.83 -7.43
CA ALA A 20 -2.26 -5.62 -6.65
C ALA A 20 -3.27 -5.46 -5.52
N ALA A 21 -4.57 -5.62 -5.79
CA ALA A 21 -5.57 -5.53 -4.74
C ALA A 21 -5.36 -6.56 -3.62
N ARG A 22 -4.97 -7.79 -3.96
CA ARG A 22 -4.64 -8.83 -2.98
C ARG A 22 -3.38 -8.49 -2.19
N CYS A 23 -2.27 -8.18 -2.86
CA CYS A 23 -0.96 -7.94 -2.22
C CYS A 23 -0.98 -6.73 -1.28
N PHE A 24 -1.78 -5.72 -1.63
CA PHE A 24 -1.89 -4.46 -0.88
C PHE A 24 -3.14 -4.38 0.00
N GLY A 25 -3.98 -5.43 0.03
CA GLY A 25 -5.21 -5.43 0.82
C GLY A 25 -6.24 -4.38 0.37
N VAL A 26 -6.21 -3.96 -0.90
CA VAL A 26 -7.18 -3.02 -1.47
C VAL A 26 -8.53 -3.71 -1.58
N ARG A 27 -9.52 -3.17 -0.87
CA ARG A 27 -10.88 -3.71 -0.86
C ARG A 27 -11.77 -2.92 -1.79
N ALA A 28 -12.71 -3.59 -2.43
CA ALA A 28 -13.64 -2.91 -3.32
C ALA A 28 -14.39 -1.79 -2.57
N SER A 29 -14.79 -2.00 -1.30
CA SER A 29 -15.57 -1.06 -0.50
C SER A 29 -14.89 0.29 -0.24
N ILE A 30 -13.55 0.33 -0.18
CA ILE A 30 -12.81 1.58 0.05
C ILE A 30 -12.52 2.33 -1.25
N LEU A 31 -12.67 1.67 -2.39
CA LEU A 31 -12.44 2.28 -3.70
C LEU A 31 -13.61 3.19 -4.06
N ASP A 32 -13.28 4.39 -4.52
CA ASP A 32 -14.23 5.34 -5.07
C ASP A 32 -13.98 5.62 -6.56
N GLY A 33 -14.91 6.36 -7.18
CA GLY A 33 -14.77 6.93 -8.52
C GLY A 33 -14.18 6.00 -9.58
N GLY A 34 -13.09 6.47 -10.21
CA GLY A 34 -12.39 5.74 -11.28
C GLY A 34 -11.74 4.46 -10.77
N ALA A 35 -11.15 4.47 -9.58
CA ALA A 35 -10.49 3.30 -9.00
C ALA A 35 -11.46 2.12 -8.82
N ARG A 36 -12.67 2.40 -8.34
CA ARG A 36 -13.74 1.38 -8.21
C ARG A 36 -14.17 0.83 -9.58
N SER A 37 -14.29 1.72 -10.58
CA SER A 37 -14.62 1.33 -11.95
C SER A 37 -13.57 0.38 -12.54
N LEU A 38 -12.29 0.71 -12.37
CA LEU A 38 -11.16 -0.10 -12.82
C LEU A 38 -11.17 -1.49 -12.15
N TYR A 39 -11.29 -1.53 -10.82
CA TYR A 39 -11.34 -2.80 -10.09
C TYR A 39 -12.53 -3.67 -10.51
N ASN A 40 -13.74 -3.09 -10.58
CA ASN A 40 -14.93 -3.84 -10.99
C ASN A 40 -14.81 -4.37 -12.43
N LYS A 41 -14.20 -3.60 -13.35
CA LYS A 41 -13.94 -4.04 -14.71
C LYS A 41 -12.94 -5.20 -14.74
N ALA A 42 -11.87 -5.14 -13.94
CA ALA A 42 -10.92 -6.23 -13.80
C ALA A 42 -11.59 -7.53 -13.30
N VAL A 43 -12.45 -7.43 -12.26
CA VAL A 43 -13.25 -8.56 -11.78
C VAL A 43 -14.16 -9.13 -12.88
N ALA A 44 -14.85 -8.27 -13.64
CA ALA A 44 -15.76 -8.69 -14.70
C ALA A 44 -15.02 -9.40 -15.84
N LEU A 45 -13.88 -8.88 -16.29
CA LEU A 45 -13.04 -9.50 -17.31
C LEU A 45 -12.47 -10.84 -16.84
N ASN A 46 -11.88 -10.87 -15.64
CA ASN A 46 -11.27 -12.09 -15.09
C ASN A 46 -12.30 -13.21 -14.82
N SER A 47 -13.57 -12.86 -14.56
CA SER A 47 -14.67 -13.83 -14.40
C SER A 47 -15.40 -14.17 -15.70
N GLY A 48 -14.96 -13.64 -16.85
CA GLY A 48 -15.62 -13.84 -18.15
C GLY A 48 -17.00 -13.20 -18.26
N LYS A 49 -17.35 -12.27 -17.36
CA LYS A 49 -18.64 -11.55 -17.34
C LYS A 49 -18.64 -10.31 -18.23
N ALA A 50 -17.48 -9.88 -18.71
CA ALA A 50 -17.34 -8.80 -19.66
C ALA A 50 -16.55 -9.27 -20.89
N GLU A 51 -16.91 -8.74 -22.05
CA GLU A 51 -16.15 -8.95 -23.29
C GLU A 51 -14.81 -8.21 -23.25
N GLY A 52 -13.83 -8.81 -23.91
CA GLY A 52 -12.45 -8.36 -24.00
C GLY A 52 -11.50 -9.12 -23.07
N ARG A 53 -10.22 -8.94 -23.31
CA ARG A 53 -9.09 -9.42 -22.53
C ARG A 53 -8.54 -8.31 -21.63
N TRP A 54 -8.63 -7.05 -22.05
CA TRP A 54 -8.02 -5.91 -21.39
C TRP A 54 -9.05 -4.90 -20.86
N GLY A 55 -8.73 -4.30 -19.71
CA GLY A 55 -9.45 -3.13 -19.21
C GLY A 55 -9.03 -1.88 -19.99
N ARG A 56 -9.98 -1.06 -20.43
CA ARG A 56 -9.70 0.23 -21.09
C ARG A 56 -9.84 1.36 -20.08
N HIS A 57 -8.73 1.90 -19.58
CA HIS A 57 -8.75 2.98 -18.58
C HIS A 57 -7.76 4.09 -18.91
N GLN A 58 -8.10 5.33 -18.53
CA GLN A 58 -7.18 6.47 -18.62
C GLN A 58 -6.10 6.38 -17.53
N CYS A 59 -4.93 6.95 -17.79
CA CYS A 59 -3.83 7.00 -16.81
C CYS A 59 -4.28 7.54 -15.43
N ALA A 60 -5.10 8.59 -15.40
CA ALA A 60 -5.61 9.18 -14.17
C ALA A 60 -6.39 8.18 -13.30
N VAL A 61 -7.19 7.32 -13.93
CA VAL A 61 -7.97 6.28 -13.25
C VAL A 61 -7.06 5.18 -12.68
N ILE A 62 -6.02 4.80 -13.43
CA ILE A 62 -5.04 3.80 -12.98
C ILE A 62 -4.24 4.34 -11.79
N LYS A 63 -3.77 5.60 -11.88
CA LYS A 63 -3.09 6.30 -10.79
C LYS A 63 -3.97 6.41 -9.54
N GLN A 64 -5.26 6.73 -9.70
CA GLN A 64 -6.21 6.77 -8.58
C GLN A 64 -6.29 5.41 -7.88
N PHE A 65 -6.36 4.30 -8.63
CA PHE A 65 -6.32 2.97 -8.02
C PHE A 65 -5.01 2.71 -7.26
N CYS A 66 -3.87 3.09 -7.84
CA CYS A 66 -2.57 2.94 -7.19
C CYS A 66 -2.43 3.75 -5.89
N GLN A 67 -3.16 4.84 -5.70
CA GLN A 67 -3.18 5.56 -4.41
C GLN A 67 -3.73 4.72 -3.26
N TYR A 68 -4.54 3.70 -3.54
CA TYR A 68 -5.03 2.76 -2.53
C TYR A 68 -4.03 1.65 -2.19
N THR A 69 -2.90 1.57 -2.91
CA THR A 69 -1.84 0.58 -2.65
C THR A 69 -0.79 1.06 -1.64
N VAL A 70 -1.06 2.18 -0.95
CA VAL A 70 -0.22 2.67 0.14
C VAL A 70 -0.31 1.69 1.31
N ALA A 71 0.84 1.18 1.76
CA ALA A 71 0.91 0.30 2.92
C ALA A 71 1.05 1.13 4.21
N THR A 72 0.51 0.62 5.32
CA THR A 72 0.67 1.26 6.64
C THR A 72 2.16 1.53 6.93
N GLY A 73 2.51 2.79 7.16
CA GLY A 73 3.89 3.21 7.45
C GLY A 73 4.78 3.47 6.23
N SER A 74 4.23 3.52 5.02
CA SER A 74 4.97 3.89 3.80
C SER A 74 4.11 4.73 2.89
N ASP A 75 4.63 5.86 2.40
CA ASP A 75 3.95 6.71 1.41
C ASP A 75 4.10 6.19 -0.03
N ALA A 76 4.85 5.10 -0.23
CA ALA A 76 5.11 4.56 -1.55
C ALA A 76 3.84 3.89 -2.13
N CYS A 77 3.43 4.35 -3.32
CA CYS A 77 2.36 3.75 -4.10
C CYS A 77 2.94 2.80 -5.16
N LEU A 78 2.18 1.78 -5.55
CA LEU A 78 2.49 0.96 -6.71
C LEU A 78 2.61 1.84 -7.97
N PRO A 79 3.69 1.75 -8.75
CA PRO A 79 3.77 2.47 -10.02
C PRO A 79 2.63 2.05 -10.95
N TRP A 80 1.89 3.01 -11.50
CA TRP A 80 0.68 2.71 -12.30
C TRP A 80 0.97 1.90 -13.57
N GLN A 81 2.19 2.01 -14.11
CA GLN A 81 2.67 1.23 -15.25
C GLN A 81 2.64 -0.28 -14.96
N GLU A 82 2.73 -0.66 -13.68
CA GLU A 82 2.67 -2.06 -13.27
C GLU A 82 1.31 -2.70 -13.55
N LEU A 83 0.25 -1.93 -13.79
CA LEU A 83 -1.08 -2.46 -14.11
C LEU A 83 -1.33 -2.55 -15.63
N VAL A 84 -0.40 -2.08 -16.46
CA VAL A 84 -0.55 -1.98 -17.91
C VAL A 84 0.08 -3.17 -18.62
N GLU A 85 -0.55 -3.61 -19.70
CA GLU A 85 -0.10 -4.71 -20.55
C GLU A 85 1.17 -4.39 -21.33
N ASP A 86 1.94 -5.44 -21.59
CA ASP A 86 3.12 -5.43 -22.42
C ASP A 86 2.78 -5.15 -23.89
N GLU A 87 3.59 -4.31 -24.52
CA GLU A 87 3.47 -3.98 -25.95
C GLU A 87 3.49 -5.22 -26.83
N MET A 88 4.31 -6.22 -26.48
CA MET A 88 4.46 -7.45 -27.27
C MET A 88 3.26 -8.40 -27.17
N ASN A 89 2.48 -8.32 -26.08
CA ASN A 89 1.34 -9.22 -25.83
C ASN A 89 0.00 -8.62 -26.29
N TYR A 90 -0.03 -7.32 -26.57
CA TYR A 90 -1.23 -6.62 -26.98
C TYR A 90 -1.42 -6.72 -28.50
N ASP A 91 -2.49 -7.38 -28.93
CA ASP A 91 -2.76 -7.64 -30.36
C ASP A 91 -3.36 -6.45 -31.13
N GLY A 92 -3.53 -5.30 -30.45
CA GLY A 92 -4.05 -4.07 -31.04
C GLY A 92 -5.55 -4.07 -31.36
N LYS A 93 -6.29 -5.15 -31.08
CA LYS A 93 -7.70 -5.29 -31.53
C LYS A 93 -8.70 -4.66 -30.57
N GLU A 94 -8.43 -4.70 -29.27
CA GLU A 94 -9.34 -4.21 -28.24
C GLU A 94 -9.12 -2.72 -27.95
N GLY A 95 -10.17 -1.90 -28.02
CA GLY A 95 -10.07 -0.44 -27.92
C GLY A 95 -10.49 0.29 -29.19
N ILE A 96 -10.67 -0.45 -30.29
CA ILE A 96 -11.18 0.05 -31.57
C ILE A 96 -12.71 0.20 -31.47
N ALA A 97 -13.19 1.41 -31.17
CA ALA A 97 -14.60 1.75 -31.37
C ALA A 97 -14.75 2.53 -32.68
N ALA A 98 -15.63 2.06 -33.57
CA ALA A 98 -15.84 2.60 -34.92
C ALA A 98 -16.22 4.10 -34.99
N ARG A 99 -16.58 4.73 -33.86
CA ARG A 99 -17.06 6.12 -33.80
C ARG A 99 -16.05 7.16 -33.31
N THR A 100 -14.94 6.79 -32.66
CA THR A 100 -14.06 7.74 -31.94
C THR A 100 -12.68 7.97 -32.57
N GLY A 101 -12.43 7.44 -33.76
CA GLY A 101 -11.10 7.44 -34.37
C GLY A 101 -10.22 6.35 -33.74
N ASN A 102 -9.62 5.54 -34.60
CA ASN A 102 -8.82 4.39 -34.21
C ASN A 102 -7.56 4.84 -33.48
N ARG A 103 -7.52 4.72 -32.16
CA ARG A 103 -6.25 4.68 -31.43
C ARG A 103 -6.17 3.34 -30.69
N PRO A 104 -5.15 2.51 -30.97
CA PRO A 104 -4.88 1.34 -30.13
C PRO A 104 -4.69 1.81 -28.69
N LEU A 105 -4.98 0.93 -27.73
CA LEU A 105 -4.68 1.22 -26.34
C LEU A 105 -3.17 1.33 -26.17
N ALA A 106 -2.73 2.30 -25.38
CA ALA A 106 -1.33 2.42 -25.00
C ALA A 106 -0.93 1.23 -24.11
N THR A 107 0.31 0.78 -24.30
CA THR A 107 0.95 -0.32 -23.57
C THR A 107 2.23 0.19 -22.91
N VAL A 108 2.89 -0.67 -22.14
CA VAL A 108 4.24 -0.42 -21.62
C VAL A 108 5.16 -1.56 -22.03
N GLN A 109 6.46 -1.33 -22.05
CA GLN A 109 7.41 -2.43 -22.22
C GLN A 109 7.62 -3.14 -20.87
N ARG A 110 7.39 -4.45 -20.82
CA ARG A 110 7.61 -5.26 -19.61
C ARG A 110 8.80 -6.20 -19.76
N VAL A 111 9.43 -6.52 -18.65
CA VAL A 111 10.56 -7.45 -18.57
C VAL A 111 10.30 -8.49 -17.50
N ARG A 112 10.74 -9.72 -17.74
CA ARG A 112 10.55 -10.81 -16.78
C ARG A 112 11.62 -10.77 -15.71
N VAL A 113 11.23 -11.00 -14.45
CA VAL A 113 12.17 -11.00 -13.32
C VAL A 113 12.88 -12.34 -13.19
N LYS A 114 14.21 -12.31 -13.04
CA LYS A 114 15.03 -13.47 -12.66
C LYS A 114 15.12 -13.56 -11.14
N GLN A 115 14.15 -14.20 -10.51
CA GLN A 115 14.03 -14.28 -9.04
C GLN A 115 15.31 -14.78 -8.36
N ASP A 116 15.90 -15.86 -8.88
CA ASP A 116 17.14 -16.41 -8.33
C ASP A 116 18.32 -15.43 -8.43
N ALA A 117 18.41 -14.67 -9.53
CA ALA A 117 19.45 -13.67 -9.72
C ALA A 117 19.25 -12.45 -8.82
N LEU A 118 18.00 -12.00 -8.64
CA LEU A 118 17.65 -10.94 -7.70
C LEU A 118 18.03 -11.33 -6.27
N GLN A 119 17.64 -12.53 -5.83
CA GLN A 119 17.99 -13.04 -4.51
C GLN A 119 19.51 -13.13 -4.33
N HIS A 120 20.20 -13.70 -5.31
CA HIS A 120 21.65 -13.85 -5.26
C HIS A 120 22.38 -12.50 -5.12
N ILE A 121 21.99 -11.49 -5.91
CA ILE A 121 22.59 -10.15 -5.83
C ILE A 121 22.30 -9.46 -4.49
N MET A 122 21.10 -9.64 -3.94
CA MET A 122 20.77 -9.11 -2.62
C MET A 122 21.63 -9.76 -1.51
N GLU A 123 21.83 -11.08 -1.57
CA GLU A 123 22.70 -11.82 -0.65
C GLU A 123 24.17 -11.39 -0.78
N GLU A 124 24.71 -11.30 -2.01
CA GLU A 124 26.08 -10.85 -2.28
C GLU A 124 26.35 -9.46 -1.70
N ARG A 125 25.35 -8.57 -1.76
CA ARG A 125 25.44 -7.20 -1.22
C ARG A 125 25.04 -7.10 0.25
N SER A 126 24.58 -8.20 0.86
CA SER A 126 24.09 -8.24 2.25
C SER A 126 23.00 -7.20 2.52
N VAL A 127 22.07 -7.02 1.57
CA VAL A 127 20.91 -6.13 1.67
C VAL A 127 19.61 -6.92 1.75
N ASP A 128 18.58 -6.34 2.37
CA ASP A 128 17.25 -6.94 2.46
C ASP A 128 16.21 -6.15 1.65
N LEU A 129 14.96 -6.65 1.65
CA LEU A 129 13.87 -6.02 0.91
C LEU A 129 13.46 -4.65 1.48
N HIS A 130 13.68 -4.39 2.78
CA HIS A 130 13.40 -3.08 3.37
C HIS A 130 14.39 -2.05 2.84
N TRP A 131 15.68 -2.39 2.83
CA TRP A 131 16.71 -1.57 2.24
C TRP A 131 16.41 -1.28 0.76
N LEU A 132 16.02 -2.31 -0.01
CA LEU A 132 15.67 -2.12 -1.42
C LEU A 132 14.45 -1.22 -1.60
N ALA A 133 13.42 -1.35 -0.75
CA ALA A 133 12.25 -0.47 -0.77
C ALA A 133 12.66 1.00 -0.52
N ASP A 134 13.49 1.23 0.49
CA ASP A 134 13.97 2.58 0.85
C ASP A 134 14.81 3.21 -0.27
N GLN A 135 15.69 2.44 -0.91
CA GLN A 135 16.54 2.94 -1.99
C GLN A 135 15.80 3.14 -3.32
N SER A 136 14.82 2.30 -3.62
CA SER A 136 14.07 2.35 -4.89
C SER A 136 12.84 3.27 -4.81
N GLY A 137 12.36 3.60 -3.61
CA GLY A 137 11.07 4.25 -3.41
C GLY A 137 9.87 3.38 -3.81
N LEU A 138 10.09 2.07 -4.01
CA LEU A 138 9.04 1.11 -4.34
C LEU A 138 8.40 0.55 -3.08
N PRO A 139 7.10 0.19 -3.11
CA PRO A 139 6.45 -0.38 -1.93
C PRO A 139 7.06 -1.72 -1.53
N LEU A 140 7.36 -1.91 -0.25
CA LEU A 140 7.90 -3.18 0.27
C LEU A 140 7.04 -4.39 -0.11
N ARG A 141 5.71 -4.25 -0.04
CA ARG A 141 4.75 -5.31 -0.42
C ARG A 141 4.88 -5.73 -1.87
N PHE A 142 5.21 -4.80 -2.76
CA PHE A 142 5.44 -5.10 -4.17
C PHE A 142 6.76 -5.85 -4.37
N LEU A 143 7.83 -5.41 -3.71
CA LEU A 143 9.12 -6.12 -3.75
C LEU A 143 9.02 -7.53 -3.15
N GLN A 144 8.24 -7.71 -2.08
CA GLN A 144 7.92 -9.03 -1.52
C GLN A 144 7.18 -9.91 -2.54
N ALA A 145 6.20 -9.36 -3.26
CA ALA A 145 5.46 -10.11 -4.29
C ALA A 145 6.36 -10.53 -5.47
N ILE A 146 7.30 -9.66 -5.88
CA ILE A 146 8.33 -9.99 -6.89
C ILE A 146 9.21 -11.13 -6.37
N HIS A 147 9.74 -10.97 -5.16
CA HIS A 147 10.66 -11.92 -4.53
C HIS A 147 10.04 -13.32 -4.35
N GLN A 148 8.76 -13.38 -3.99
CA GLN A 148 8.01 -14.62 -3.81
C GLN A 148 7.48 -15.22 -5.13
N GLY A 149 7.67 -14.52 -6.24
CA GLY A 149 7.19 -14.93 -7.55
C GLY A 149 5.69 -14.84 -7.78
N GLU A 150 4.99 -14.06 -6.95
CA GLU A 150 3.62 -13.65 -7.23
C GLU A 150 3.55 -12.58 -8.33
N TRP A 151 4.66 -11.87 -8.56
CA TRP A 151 4.80 -10.82 -9.57
C TRP A 151 5.97 -11.13 -10.52
N LEU A 152 5.66 -11.74 -11.67
CA LEU A 152 6.66 -12.37 -12.56
C LEU A 152 7.33 -11.42 -13.57
N ASP A 153 6.66 -10.32 -13.90
CA ASP A 153 7.13 -9.33 -14.86
C ASP A 153 6.89 -7.92 -14.33
N VAL A 154 7.78 -6.98 -14.65
CA VAL A 154 7.68 -5.58 -14.22
C VAL A 154 7.81 -4.63 -15.41
N ALA A 155 7.31 -3.41 -15.30
CA ALA A 155 7.56 -2.41 -16.32
C ALA A 155 9.06 -2.10 -16.40
N THR A 156 9.56 -1.79 -17.61
CA THR A 156 11.00 -1.53 -17.83
C THR A 156 11.53 -0.39 -16.96
N SER A 157 10.72 0.66 -16.75
CA SER A 157 11.05 1.75 -15.82
C SER A 157 11.24 1.29 -14.38
N THR A 158 10.48 0.28 -13.94
CA THR A 158 10.58 -0.29 -12.59
C THR A 158 11.82 -1.18 -12.49
N ALA A 159 12.12 -1.94 -13.55
CA ALA A 159 13.35 -2.70 -13.65
C ALA A 159 14.59 -1.78 -13.55
N GLU A 160 14.59 -0.66 -14.28
CA GLU A 160 15.67 0.35 -14.21
C GLU A 160 15.85 0.89 -12.79
N VAL A 161 14.75 1.17 -12.08
CA VAL A 161 14.79 1.65 -10.68
C VAL A 161 15.37 0.58 -9.74
N ILE A 162 14.96 -0.67 -9.86
CA ILE A 162 15.48 -1.79 -9.04
C ILE A 162 16.97 -2.00 -9.34
N SER A 163 17.36 -2.02 -10.61
CA SER A 163 18.75 -2.15 -11.05
C SER A 163 19.64 -1.04 -10.55
N ALA A 164 19.16 0.21 -10.61
CA ALA A 164 19.89 1.36 -10.09
C ALA A 164 20.07 1.29 -8.57
N ALA A 165 19.02 0.90 -7.82
CA ALA A 165 19.09 0.74 -6.38
C ALA A 165 20.07 -0.36 -5.96
N LEU A 166 20.13 -1.46 -6.70
CA LEU A 166 21.07 -2.56 -6.47
C LEU A 166 22.43 -2.34 -7.11
N ASP A 167 22.65 -1.23 -7.84
CA ASP A 167 23.87 -0.98 -8.62
C ASP A 167 24.30 -2.20 -9.47
N ALA A 168 23.31 -2.80 -10.14
CA ALA A 168 23.45 -4.01 -10.94
C ALA A 168 22.96 -3.78 -12.37
N ALA A 169 23.63 -4.39 -13.34
CA ALA A 169 23.23 -4.33 -14.74
C ALA A 169 21.83 -4.96 -14.92
N PRO A 170 20.85 -4.29 -15.58
CA PRO A 170 19.49 -4.81 -15.72
C PRO A 170 19.40 -6.20 -16.34
N GLU A 171 20.25 -6.50 -17.31
CA GLU A 171 20.33 -7.81 -17.97
C GLU A 171 20.68 -8.98 -17.02
N HIS A 172 21.29 -8.71 -15.87
CA HIS A 172 21.56 -9.73 -14.85
C HIS A 172 20.31 -10.05 -14.02
N LEU A 173 19.41 -9.09 -13.85
CA LEU A 173 18.22 -9.19 -13.00
C LEU A 173 16.94 -9.51 -13.79
N PHE A 174 16.92 -9.18 -15.08
CA PHE A 174 15.72 -9.26 -15.92
C PHE A 174 16.00 -9.94 -17.26
N ASP A 175 14.99 -10.64 -17.78
CA ASP A 175 14.95 -11.13 -19.15
C ASP A 175 14.19 -10.12 -20.01
N TYR A 176 14.93 -9.47 -20.91
CA TYR A 176 14.35 -8.58 -21.91
C TYR A 176 13.82 -9.42 -23.08
N PRO A 177 12.61 -9.13 -23.59
CA PRO A 177 12.14 -9.76 -24.81
C PRO A 177 13.12 -9.46 -25.95
N PRO A 178 13.37 -10.43 -26.84
CA PRO A 178 14.27 -10.21 -27.97
C PRO A 178 13.75 -9.01 -28.76
N THR A 179 14.58 -7.97 -28.85
CA THR A 179 14.29 -6.81 -29.68
C THR A 179 14.33 -7.28 -31.13
N GLU A 180 13.19 -7.67 -31.70
CA GLU A 180 13.08 -7.79 -33.14
C GLU A 180 13.52 -6.45 -33.73
N ALA A 181 14.49 -6.50 -34.64
CA ALA A 181 15.19 -5.34 -35.15
C ALA A 181 14.20 -4.31 -35.73
N ARG A 182 13.75 -3.36 -34.89
CA ARG A 182 13.06 -2.16 -35.31
C ARG A 182 14.00 -1.45 -36.29
N PRO A 183 13.56 -1.07 -37.50
CA PRO A 183 14.42 -0.40 -38.48
C PRO A 183 15.07 0.81 -37.81
N GLN A 184 16.39 0.76 -37.65
CA GLN A 184 17.15 1.84 -37.03
C GLN A 184 16.95 3.11 -37.86
N ALA A 185 16.19 4.05 -37.32
CA ALA A 185 16.26 5.43 -37.75
C ALA A 185 17.69 5.91 -37.48
N THR A 186 18.33 6.35 -38.56
CA THR A 186 19.69 6.86 -38.63
C THR A 186 20.05 7.82 -37.49
N SER A 187 21.21 7.53 -36.93
CA SER A 187 21.98 8.29 -35.94
C SER A 187 21.92 9.82 -36.09
N SER A 188 21.83 10.49 -34.94
CA SER A 188 22.36 11.85 -34.75
C SER A 188 23.21 11.90 -33.48
N PRO A 189 24.36 12.59 -33.50
CA PRO A 189 25.44 12.39 -32.53
C PRO A 189 25.32 13.26 -31.27
N SER A 190 25.83 12.71 -30.16
CA SER A 190 26.01 13.34 -28.85
C SER A 190 27.03 14.49 -28.84
N PRO A 191 26.84 15.54 -28.02
CA PRO A 191 27.89 16.51 -27.70
C PRO A 191 28.81 16.01 -26.59
N GLN A 192 30.10 16.35 -26.73
CA GLN A 192 31.22 15.91 -25.93
C GLN A 192 31.32 16.59 -24.55
N LEU A 193 31.84 15.81 -23.61
CA LEU A 193 32.31 16.14 -22.26
C LEU A 193 33.51 17.11 -22.33
N VAL A 194 33.45 18.24 -21.61
CA VAL A 194 34.61 19.11 -21.39
C VAL A 194 35.10 18.95 -19.95
N THR A 195 36.26 18.33 -19.82
CA THR A 195 37.04 18.20 -18.59
C THR A 195 37.77 19.52 -18.32
N ALA A 196 37.62 20.07 -17.11
CA ALA A 196 38.49 21.14 -16.61
C ALA A 196 39.02 20.76 -15.23
N ALA A 197 40.34 20.55 -15.17
CA ALA A 197 41.11 20.40 -13.95
C ALA A 197 41.34 21.80 -13.32
N GLY A 198 41.36 21.86 -11.98
CA GLY A 198 41.63 23.10 -11.25
C GLY A 198 41.95 22.86 -9.77
N ASP A 199 43.25 22.81 -9.50
CA ASP A 199 43.99 23.26 -8.32
C ASP A 199 43.62 22.88 -6.88
N ALA A 200 44.64 22.31 -6.24
CA ALA A 200 44.81 22.16 -4.80
C ALA A 200 45.02 23.51 -4.10
N ARG A 201 44.46 23.65 -2.89
CA ARG A 201 44.96 24.59 -1.87
C ARG A 201 44.75 24.04 -0.46
N GLU A 202 45.86 23.82 0.22
CA GLU A 202 45.99 23.54 1.65
C GLU A 202 45.64 24.75 2.53
N THR A 203 45.54 24.46 3.85
CA THR A 203 45.49 25.32 5.07
C THR A 203 44.09 25.52 5.64
N ARG A 204 43.77 25.36 6.94
CA ARG A 204 44.48 25.05 8.20
C ARG A 204 43.44 24.59 9.25
N PRO A 205 43.85 23.94 10.36
CA PRO A 205 42.98 23.41 11.41
C PRO A 205 42.69 24.43 12.53
N LEU A 206 41.72 24.10 13.40
CA LEU A 206 41.34 24.75 14.69
C LEU A 206 40.03 25.59 14.68
N LEU A 207 38.90 25.03 14.24
CA LEU A 207 37.57 25.54 14.63
C LEU A 207 36.51 24.44 14.91
N ASN A 208 36.86 23.15 14.79
CA ASN A 208 35.89 22.05 14.74
C ASN A 208 35.48 21.44 16.09
N PHE A 209 36.06 21.87 17.22
CA PHE A 209 35.78 21.21 18.51
C PHE A 209 34.62 21.84 19.31
N ARG A 210 34.40 23.16 19.20
CA ARG A 210 33.33 23.84 19.96
C ARG A 210 31.94 23.72 19.34
N PHE A 211 31.85 23.61 18.00
CA PHE A 211 30.57 23.42 17.30
C PHE A 211 29.98 22.01 17.51
N LYS A 212 30.82 20.97 17.63
CA LYS A 212 30.34 19.59 17.83
C LYS A 212 29.65 19.39 19.19
N MET A 213 30.14 20.03 20.26
CA MET A 213 29.53 19.91 21.60
C MET A 213 28.18 20.64 21.70
N ILE A 214 28.03 21.79 21.05
CA ILE A 214 26.75 22.53 20.99
C ILE A 214 25.71 21.74 20.18
N PHE A 215 26.15 21.12 19.07
CA PHE A 215 25.28 20.29 18.25
C PHE A 215 24.78 19.03 19.00
N ILE A 216 25.66 18.33 19.73
CA ILE A 216 25.28 17.17 20.55
C ILE A 216 24.27 17.57 21.64
N PHE A 217 24.47 18.71 22.30
CA PHE A 217 23.54 19.19 23.33
C PHE A 217 22.17 19.55 22.75
N LEU A 218 22.12 20.23 21.60
CA LEU A 218 20.86 20.54 20.90
C LEU A 218 20.12 19.27 20.45
N VAL A 219 20.83 18.29 19.92
CA VAL A 219 20.26 16.99 19.54
C VAL A 219 19.74 16.25 20.78
N ALA A 220 20.47 16.25 21.89
CA ALA A 220 20.02 15.61 23.13
C ALA A 220 18.77 16.28 23.71
N VAL A 221 18.68 17.62 23.68
CA VAL A 221 17.48 18.35 24.14
C VAL A 221 16.28 18.10 23.23
N LEU A 222 16.48 18.03 21.90
CA LEU A 222 15.42 17.69 20.95
C LEU A 222 14.93 16.25 21.12
N LEU A 223 15.84 15.30 21.33
CA LEU A 223 15.49 13.89 21.56
C LEU A 223 14.78 13.71 22.91
N CYS A 224 15.25 14.34 23.99
CA CYS A 224 14.58 14.26 25.28
C CYS A 224 13.23 15.00 25.29
N GLY A 225 13.13 16.18 24.65
CA GLY A 225 11.87 16.92 24.53
C GLY A 225 10.82 16.17 23.72
N GLY A 226 11.22 15.60 22.58
CA GLY A 226 10.34 14.77 21.74
C GLY A 226 9.90 13.49 22.46
N PHE A 227 10.82 12.83 23.18
CA PHE A 227 10.51 11.61 23.93
C PHE A 227 9.55 11.86 25.11
N TRP A 228 9.74 12.94 25.87
CA TRP A 228 8.80 13.31 26.95
C TRP A 228 7.45 13.76 26.41
N GLY A 229 7.42 14.50 25.29
CA GLY A 229 6.18 14.87 24.62
C GLY A 229 5.38 13.66 24.14
N TRP A 230 6.07 12.68 23.53
CA TRP A 230 5.48 11.42 23.06
C TRP A 230 4.96 10.53 24.21
N LEU A 231 5.68 10.45 25.34
CA LEU A 231 5.20 9.73 26.53
C LEU A 231 3.99 10.38 27.18
N ILE A 232 3.86 11.71 27.11
CA ILE A 232 2.71 12.42 27.65
C ILE A 232 1.51 12.25 26.73
N SER A 233 1.68 12.39 25.40
CA SER A 233 0.59 12.25 24.43
C SER A 233 -0.02 10.84 24.43
N SER A 234 0.82 9.80 24.47
CA SER A 234 0.38 8.40 24.52
C SER A 234 -0.46 8.08 25.76
N ARG A 235 -0.13 8.66 26.93
CA ARG A 235 -0.91 8.48 28.16
C ARG A 235 -2.26 9.19 28.12
N TYR A 236 -2.30 10.42 27.61
CA TYR A 236 -3.56 11.17 27.47
C TYR A 236 -4.57 10.45 26.57
N GLN A 237 -4.09 9.84 25.49
CA GLN A 237 -4.96 9.12 24.56
C GLN A 237 -5.49 7.80 25.16
N GLN A 238 -4.68 7.12 25.99
CA GLN A 238 -5.13 5.93 26.71
C GLN A 238 -6.18 6.25 27.79
N ASP A 239 -6.02 7.37 28.51
CA ASP A 239 -6.98 7.81 29.52
C ASP A 239 -8.32 8.26 28.88
N ASP A 240 -8.30 8.82 27.67
CA ASP A 240 -9.50 9.19 26.91
C ASP A 240 -10.27 7.97 26.37
N LEU A 241 -9.55 6.89 26.04
CA LEU A 241 -10.14 5.61 25.66
C LEU A 241 -10.66 4.83 26.86
N ALA A 242 -9.99 4.91 28.00
CA ALA A 242 -10.47 4.32 29.24
C ALA A 242 -11.79 5.00 29.67
N SER A 243 -12.82 4.21 29.92
CA SER A 243 -14.20 4.62 30.19
C SER A 243 -14.96 5.27 29.01
N SER A 244 -14.49 5.07 27.78
CA SER A 244 -15.22 5.49 26.59
C SER A 244 -16.32 4.49 26.21
N VAL A 245 -17.46 5.01 25.76
CA VAL A 245 -18.62 4.22 25.29
C VAL A 245 -18.73 4.34 23.77
N TRP A 246 -18.97 3.21 23.12
CA TRP A 246 -19.02 3.07 21.67
C TRP A 246 -20.28 2.31 21.26
N HIS A 247 -20.89 2.72 20.15
CA HIS A 247 -21.82 1.90 19.42
C HIS A 247 -21.03 1.01 18.45
N MET A 248 -21.18 -0.30 18.58
CA MET A 248 -20.47 -1.33 17.83
C MET A 248 -21.44 -2.05 16.89
N SER A 249 -21.18 -2.05 15.59
CA SER A 249 -21.87 -2.91 14.63
C SER A 249 -20.90 -3.86 13.94
N VAL A 250 -21.38 -5.03 13.55
CA VAL A 250 -20.58 -6.06 12.87
C VAL A 250 -21.26 -6.50 11.58
N GLU A 251 -20.51 -6.51 10.49
CA GLU A 251 -20.97 -6.99 9.19
C GLU A 251 -20.19 -8.24 8.74
N LEU A 252 -20.92 -9.24 8.24
CA LEU A 252 -20.33 -10.43 7.61
C LEU A 252 -19.82 -10.09 6.22
N ILE A 253 -18.51 -10.22 6.01
CA ILE A 253 -17.86 -9.98 4.71
C ILE A 253 -17.91 -11.25 3.84
N HIS A 254 -17.72 -12.42 4.45
CA HIS A 254 -17.73 -13.70 3.74
C HIS A 254 -19.08 -14.40 3.84
N LYS A 255 -19.91 -14.25 2.80
CA LYS A 255 -21.26 -14.86 2.71
C LYS A 255 -21.31 -16.40 2.75
N ASN A 256 -20.16 -17.06 2.82
CA ASN A 256 -20.06 -18.52 2.91
C ASN A 256 -20.17 -19.05 4.34
N ILE A 257 -20.19 -18.17 5.36
CA ILE A 257 -20.43 -18.57 6.74
C ILE A 257 -21.95 -18.69 6.95
N PRO A 258 -22.48 -19.88 7.28
CA PRO A 258 -23.91 -20.09 7.44
C PRO A 258 -24.37 -19.45 8.76
N LEU A 259 -24.87 -18.22 8.67
CA LEU A 259 -25.50 -17.49 9.78
C LEU A 259 -26.96 -17.22 9.43
N SER A 260 -27.81 -17.14 10.44
CA SER A 260 -29.20 -16.77 10.24
C SER A 260 -29.32 -15.28 9.89
N GLU A 261 -30.34 -14.90 9.12
CA GLU A 261 -30.61 -13.48 8.83
C GLU A 261 -30.96 -12.69 10.11
N GLU A 262 -31.49 -13.37 11.14
CA GLU A 262 -31.78 -12.77 12.44
C GLU A 262 -30.48 -12.36 13.15
N ASP A 263 -29.48 -13.25 13.20
CA ASP A 263 -28.16 -12.95 13.78
C ASP A 263 -27.45 -11.83 13.02
N LEU A 264 -27.49 -11.87 11.68
CA LEU A 264 -26.90 -10.82 10.84
C LEU A 264 -27.58 -9.46 11.06
N THR A 265 -28.90 -9.45 11.25
CA THR A 265 -29.64 -8.23 11.55
C THR A 265 -29.30 -7.70 12.93
N MET A 266 -29.22 -8.56 13.95
CA MET A 266 -28.80 -8.18 15.29
C MET A 266 -27.39 -7.57 15.29
N TRP A 267 -26.44 -8.19 14.59
CA TRP A 267 -25.06 -7.70 14.51
C TRP A 267 -24.93 -6.37 13.76
N ARG A 268 -25.71 -6.19 12.69
CA ARG A 268 -25.76 -4.92 11.94
C ARG A 268 -26.38 -3.79 12.74
N ASN A 269 -27.47 -4.09 13.47
CA ASN A 269 -28.09 -3.14 14.38
C ASN A 269 -27.14 -2.74 15.51
N GLY A 270 -26.24 -3.65 15.87
CA GLY A 270 -25.13 -3.38 16.77
C GLY A 270 -25.53 -3.44 18.24
N GLY A 271 -24.55 -3.16 19.08
CA GLY A 271 -24.68 -3.05 20.53
C GLY A 271 -23.77 -1.96 21.05
N TYR A 272 -23.73 -1.81 22.36
CA TYR A 272 -22.95 -0.80 23.06
C TYR A 272 -21.80 -1.46 23.80
N LEU A 273 -20.64 -0.82 23.73
CA LEU A 273 -19.39 -1.31 24.27
C LEU A 273 -18.72 -0.21 25.10
N GLU A 274 -18.29 -0.53 26.31
CA GLU A 274 -17.49 0.35 27.16
C GLU A 274 -16.11 -0.26 27.38
N LEU A 275 -15.07 0.51 27.06
CA LEU A 275 -13.69 0.14 27.35
C LEU A 275 -13.37 0.53 28.79
N ARG A 276 -13.26 -0.43 29.72
CA ARG A 276 -13.03 -0.10 31.14
C ARG A 276 -11.54 0.04 31.45
N SER A 277 -11.19 0.91 32.40
CA SER A 277 -9.80 1.18 32.80
C SER A 277 -9.05 -0.05 33.33
N ASN A 278 -9.75 -1.08 33.79
CA ASN A 278 -9.17 -2.36 34.21
C ASN A 278 -8.86 -3.32 33.05
N GLY A 279 -9.06 -2.90 31.79
CA GLY A 279 -8.87 -3.74 30.61
C GLY A 279 -10.09 -4.59 30.24
N ALA A 280 -11.17 -4.55 31.03
CA ALA A 280 -12.40 -5.27 30.74
C ALA A 280 -13.27 -4.51 29.72
N ILE A 281 -14.25 -5.22 29.16
CA ILE A 281 -15.25 -4.67 28.26
C ILE A 281 -16.63 -4.81 28.90
N GLY A 282 -17.33 -3.69 29.07
CA GLY A 282 -18.77 -3.67 29.33
C GLY A 282 -19.54 -3.76 28.02
N PHE A 283 -20.62 -4.55 27.98
CA PHE A 283 -21.39 -4.76 26.76
C PHE A 283 -22.89 -4.86 27.01
N ASN A 284 -23.70 -4.33 26.08
CA ASN A 284 -25.16 -4.50 26.05
C ASN A 284 -25.70 -4.31 24.62
N TRP A 285 -26.61 -5.15 24.14
CA TRP A 285 -27.18 -5.04 22.79
C TRP A 285 -28.18 -3.88 22.60
N VAL A 286 -28.74 -3.34 23.69
CA VAL A 286 -29.94 -2.49 23.63
C VAL A 286 -29.74 -1.13 24.29
N ASP A 287 -29.12 -1.07 25.47
CA ASP A 287 -29.04 0.15 26.27
C ASP A 287 -27.59 0.43 26.70
N PRO A 288 -26.99 1.58 26.30
CA PRO A 288 -25.65 1.97 26.72
C PRO A 288 -25.50 2.22 28.22
N ASN A 289 -26.61 2.35 28.97
CA ASN A 289 -26.56 2.57 30.42
C ASN A 289 -26.65 1.27 31.23
N ALA A 290 -26.89 0.13 30.58
CA ALA A 290 -27.07 -1.17 31.21
C ALA A 290 -25.94 -2.16 30.86
N LEU A 291 -24.71 -1.66 30.76
CA LEU A 291 -23.54 -2.43 30.35
C LEU A 291 -23.14 -3.47 31.39
N VAL A 292 -23.01 -4.73 30.96
CA VAL A 292 -22.55 -5.84 31.79
C VAL A 292 -21.14 -6.23 31.37
N GLU A 293 -20.26 -6.46 32.34
CA GLU A 293 -18.90 -6.90 32.07
C GLU A 293 -18.91 -8.28 31.40
N LEU A 294 -18.18 -8.42 30.29
CA LEU A 294 -18.05 -9.70 29.61
C LEU A 294 -17.26 -10.70 30.48
N PRO A 295 -17.65 -11.99 30.51
CA PRO A 295 -17.12 -12.98 31.45
C PRO A 295 -15.75 -13.56 31.04
N TYR A 296 -14.82 -12.71 30.59
CA TYR A 296 -13.48 -13.12 30.20
C TYR A 296 -12.46 -12.64 31.24
N PRO A 297 -11.65 -13.55 31.83
CA PRO A 297 -10.76 -13.22 32.94
C PRO A 297 -9.47 -12.46 32.53
N GLU A 298 -9.29 -12.18 31.25
CA GLU A 298 -8.12 -11.47 30.68
C GLU A 298 -8.52 -10.07 30.20
N SER A 299 -7.54 -9.17 30.01
CA SER A 299 -7.77 -7.87 29.36
C SER A 299 -8.35 -8.08 27.96
N ASN A 300 -9.58 -7.61 27.74
CA ASN A 300 -10.30 -7.74 26.47
C ASN A 300 -10.03 -6.57 25.53
N TRP A 301 -9.29 -5.56 25.99
CA TRP A 301 -8.76 -4.53 25.11
C TRP A 301 -7.36 -4.08 25.52
N SER A 302 -6.64 -3.47 24.59
CA SER A 302 -5.35 -2.81 24.82
C SER A 302 -5.15 -1.68 23.82
N PHE A 303 -4.31 -0.71 24.16
CA PHE A 303 -3.93 0.38 23.27
C PHE A 303 -2.41 0.49 23.23
N ASN A 304 -1.82 0.24 22.07
CA ASN A 304 -0.37 0.33 21.84
C ASN A 304 -0.14 0.96 20.47
N ASP A 305 0.86 1.85 20.35
CA ASP A 305 1.30 2.42 19.08
C ASP A 305 0.14 2.89 18.19
N ASN A 306 -0.77 3.67 18.78
CA ASN A 306 -1.94 4.23 18.11
C ASN A 306 -2.95 3.20 17.57
N THR A 307 -2.88 1.98 18.09
CA THR A 307 -3.76 0.87 17.73
C THR A 307 -4.55 0.40 18.95
N LEU A 308 -5.87 0.59 18.91
CA LEU A 308 -6.81 0.00 19.85
C LEU A 308 -7.09 -1.44 19.41
N THR A 309 -6.73 -2.41 20.23
CA THR A 309 -7.05 -3.82 19.97
C THR A 309 -8.17 -4.27 20.88
N ILE A 310 -9.27 -4.76 20.32
CA ILE A 310 -10.38 -5.37 21.04
C ILE A 310 -10.39 -6.89 20.79
N LYS A 311 -10.47 -7.68 21.86
CA LYS A 311 -10.58 -9.14 21.84
C LYS A 311 -11.98 -9.54 22.32
N LEU A 312 -12.77 -10.11 21.41
CA LEU A 312 -14.08 -10.69 21.73
C LEU A 312 -13.98 -12.20 21.51
N SER A 313 -13.91 -12.96 22.61
CA SER A 313 -13.61 -14.40 22.55
C SER A 313 -12.26 -14.67 21.85
N ASP A 314 -12.23 -15.49 20.80
CA ASP A 314 -11.04 -15.80 20.00
C ASP A 314 -10.79 -14.82 18.84
N VAL A 315 -11.60 -13.76 18.76
CA VAL A 315 -11.59 -12.83 17.63
C VAL A 315 -10.94 -11.51 18.04
N ILE A 316 -9.96 -11.06 17.24
CA ILE A 316 -9.19 -9.84 17.50
C ILE A 316 -9.53 -8.78 16.46
N TYR A 317 -9.79 -7.56 16.90
CA TYR A 317 -10.10 -6.37 16.09
C TYR A 317 -9.08 -5.26 16.35
N PRO A 318 -8.15 -4.99 15.41
CA PRO A 318 -7.18 -3.90 15.54
C PRO A 318 -7.69 -2.61 14.86
N PHE A 319 -8.03 -1.59 15.64
CA PHE A 319 -8.45 -0.27 15.17
C PHE A 319 -7.26 0.69 15.19
N TYR A 320 -6.98 1.33 14.05
CA TYR A 320 -6.00 2.41 13.98
C TYR A 320 -6.70 3.72 14.30
N LEU A 321 -6.24 4.41 15.33
CA LEU A 321 -6.80 5.67 15.80
C LEU A 321 -6.11 6.83 15.08
N ASP A 322 -6.62 7.30 13.94
CA ASP A 322 -6.17 8.59 13.43
C ASP A 322 -6.68 9.73 14.33
N GLU A 323 -6.03 10.91 14.30
CA GLU A 323 -6.18 11.95 15.32
C GLU A 323 -7.61 12.54 15.46
N VAL A 324 -8.62 12.11 14.68
CA VAL A 324 -9.94 12.77 14.64
C VAL A 324 -11.14 11.87 14.32
N SER A 325 -11.03 10.54 14.27
CA SER A 325 -12.20 9.73 13.89
C SER A 325 -13.16 9.43 15.04
N GLU A 326 -14.38 9.99 14.95
CA GLU A 326 -15.54 9.57 15.77
C GLU A 326 -16.02 8.15 15.40
N GLN A 327 -15.52 7.60 14.29
CA GLN A 327 -15.88 6.30 13.76
C GLN A 327 -14.65 5.50 13.35
N LEU A 328 -14.48 4.32 13.95
CA LEU A 328 -13.39 3.40 13.67
C LEU A 328 -13.93 2.18 12.94
N VAL A 329 -13.24 1.73 11.90
CA VAL A 329 -13.64 0.53 11.14
C VAL A 329 -12.45 -0.40 11.02
N THR A 330 -12.63 -1.68 11.33
CA THR A 330 -11.58 -2.67 11.13
C THR A 330 -12.13 -4.05 10.79
N LEU A 331 -11.26 -4.90 10.25
CA LEU A 331 -11.54 -6.31 10.06
C LEU A 331 -11.02 -7.11 11.25
N ASN A 332 -11.71 -8.19 11.53
CA ASN A 332 -11.21 -9.15 12.49
C ASN A 332 -9.97 -9.91 11.97
N SER A 333 -9.27 -10.60 12.86
CA SER A 333 -8.08 -11.43 12.54
C SER A 333 -8.32 -12.48 11.45
N THR A 334 -9.55 -13.01 11.34
CA THR A 334 -9.92 -13.99 10.29
C THR A 334 -10.40 -13.35 8.99
N LYS A 335 -10.44 -12.01 8.92
CA LYS A 335 -10.94 -11.21 7.79
C LYS A 335 -12.34 -11.58 7.31
N SER A 336 -13.15 -12.16 8.20
CA SER A 336 -14.51 -12.62 7.88
C SER A 336 -15.58 -11.65 8.35
N PHE A 337 -15.25 -10.80 9.33
CA PHE A 337 -16.16 -9.82 9.92
C PHE A 337 -15.51 -8.44 9.92
N GLU A 338 -16.29 -7.43 9.55
CA GLU A 338 -15.93 -6.02 9.72
C GLU A 338 -16.67 -5.48 10.93
N MET A 339 -15.96 -4.79 11.81
CA MET A 339 -16.52 -4.10 12.95
C MET A 339 -16.39 -2.60 12.75
N THR A 340 -17.49 -1.90 13.00
CA THR A 340 -17.54 -0.44 13.07
C THR A 340 -17.79 -0.05 14.52
N LEU A 341 -16.96 0.84 15.07
CA LEU A 341 -17.18 1.50 16.34
C LEU A 341 -17.50 2.97 16.08
N GLN A 342 -18.53 3.49 16.70
CA GLN A 342 -18.88 4.91 16.67
C GLN A 342 -18.89 5.42 18.11
N ARG A 343 -18.09 6.44 18.41
CA ARG A 343 -17.99 6.97 19.77
C ARG A 343 -19.31 7.62 20.17
N ILE A 344 -19.79 7.34 21.37
CA ILE A 344 -20.94 8.02 21.96
C ILE A 344 -20.39 9.14 22.83
N SER A 345 -20.59 10.38 22.40
CA SER A 345 -20.30 11.55 23.22
C SER A 345 -21.25 11.55 24.41
N ASN A 346 -20.71 11.41 25.62
CA ASN A 346 -21.46 11.61 26.86
C ASN A 346 -21.72 13.10 27.14
#